data_AF-A0A8K9VC12-F1
#
_entry.id   AF-A0A8K9VC12-F1
#
_cell.length_a   1.000
_cell.length_b   1.000
_cell.length_c   1.000
_cell.angle_alpha   90.00
_cell.angle_beta   90.00
_cell.angle_gamma   90.00
#
_symmetry.space_group_name_H-M   'P 1'
#
loop_
_entity.id
_entity.type
_entity.pdbx_description
1 polymer ?
#
loop_
_entity_poly.entity_id
_entity_poly.type
_entity_poly.pdbx_seq_one_letter_code
_entity_poly.pdbx_strand_id
1 'polypeptide(L)'
;MPVILNEPLSFLQRLTEYMEHTYLIHQANTTTDSMERMKCVAAFAVSAVASQWERTGKPFNPLLGETYELIREDLGFRWMSEQVSHHPPVSAFHAEGLQEDFLFHGSIYPKLKFWGKSVEAEPKGIISLELPKHNEAYTWTNPTCCVHNIIVGQLWIEQYGNVEVINHKTGERCSLIFKPCGLFGKELHKVEGYILDKSKKKLCAIYGKWTECLYTVDADTFDAHKKSDKKNSEEKKSNMQVQYDMPLPDGDTVQVIPGSELIWRIAPRPDNSAEFYAFSTFAMQLNELEEDMKGVLPPTDCRLRPDIRHMEKGDIDSASAEKKRVEEKQRLSRKNRSKSTEEWKTRWFHQGTNPHNKAQDWLYSNSYWDRNYSLLPDIY
;
A
#
# COMPACT_ATOMS: atom_id res chain seq x y z
N MET A 1 10.99 -17.13 -10.63
CA MET A 1 11.03 -15.83 -11.34
C MET A 1 12.45 -15.32 -11.29
N PRO A 2 13.06 -14.91 -12.42
CA PRO A 2 14.41 -14.36 -12.43
C PRO A 2 14.58 -13.19 -11.47
N VAL A 3 15.74 -13.07 -10.83
CA VAL A 3 16.04 -11.97 -9.88
C VAL A 3 16.04 -10.61 -10.55
N ILE A 4 16.43 -10.53 -11.82
CA ILE A 4 16.44 -9.27 -12.60
C ILE A 4 15.06 -8.60 -12.76
N LEU A 5 13.96 -9.34 -12.52
CA LEU A 5 12.60 -8.80 -12.56
C LEU A 5 12.14 -8.30 -11.18
N ASN A 6 12.97 -8.51 -10.16
CA ASN A 6 12.68 -8.05 -8.82
C ASN A 6 13.15 -6.60 -8.60
N GLU A 7 12.68 -6.02 -7.52
CA GLU A 7 13.36 -4.93 -6.82
C GLU A 7 13.91 -5.47 -5.49
N PRO A 8 14.93 -4.85 -4.89
CA PRO A 8 15.60 -5.35 -3.68
C PRO A 8 14.81 -5.09 -2.39
N LEU A 9 13.50 -5.34 -2.40
CA LEU A 9 12.63 -5.29 -1.23
C LEU A 9 11.75 -6.55 -1.15
N SER A 10 11.50 -7.01 0.07
CA SER A 10 10.46 -7.99 0.36
C SER A 10 9.07 -7.37 0.15
N PHE A 11 8.05 -8.18 -0.14
CA PHE A 11 6.68 -7.69 -0.16
C PHE A 11 6.24 -7.14 1.21
N LEU A 12 6.82 -7.61 2.32
CA LEU A 12 6.57 -7.05 3.66
C LEU A 12 7.05 -5.59 3.76
N GLN A 13 8.22 -5.30 3.19
CA GLN A 13 8.76 -3.93 3.10
C GLN A 13 7.88 -3.08 2.16
N ARG A 14 7.49 -3.60 0.99
CA ARG A 14 6.59 -2.90 0.06
C ARG A 14 5.26 -2.50 0.73
N LEU A 15 4.70 -3.34 1.61
CA LEU A 15 3.49 -3.00 2.38
C LEU A 15 3.76 -1.92 3.44
N THR A 16 4.97 -1.85 3.99
CA THR A 16 5.33 -0.84 5.00
C THR A 16 5.33 0.57 4.42
N GLU A 17 5.47 0.71 3.10
CA GLU A 17 5.31 2.00 2.39
C GLU A 17 3.92 2.63 2.58
N TYR A 18 2.91 1.88 3.07
CA TYR A 18 1.63 2.45 3.52
C TYR A 18 1.82 3.57 4.56
N MET A 19 2.90 3.50 5.34
CA MET A 19 3.20 4.43 6.43
C MET A 19 4.03 5.66 5.98
N GLU A 20 4.34 5.83 4.70
CA GLU A 20 5.16 6.96 4.21
C GLU A 20 4.56 8.32 4.61
N HIS A 21 3.22 8.41 4.63
CA HIS A 21 2.49 9.65 4.91
C HIS A 21 1.74 9.59 6.27
N THR A 22 2.34 8.94 7.28
CA THR A 22 1.76 8.78 8.63
C THR A 22 1.37 10.10 9.30
N TYR A 23 1.98 11.22 8.91
CA TYR A 23 1.59 12.55 9.40
C TYR A 23 0.09 12.86 9.19
N LEU A 24 -0.57 12.25 8.18
CA LEU A 24 -2.01 12.39 7.95
C LEU A 24 -2.84 11.74 9.07
N ILE A 25 -2.37 10.62 9.63
CA ILE A 25 -2.99 10.00 10.80
C ILE A 25 -2.85 10.92 12.02
N HIS A 26 -1.64 11.47 12.25
CA HIS A 26 -1.43 12.42 13.34
C HIS A 26 -2.29 13.68 13.19
N GLN A 27 -2.44 14.22 11.97
CA GLN A 27 -3.37 15.32 11.69
C GLN A 27 -4.81 14.95 12.05
N ALA A 28 -5.28 13.75 11.66
CA ALA A 28 -6.59 13.24 12.07
C ALA A 28 -6.74 13.18 13.60
N ASN A 29 -5.70 12.79 14.34
CA ASN A 29 -5.71 12.76 15.80
C ASN A 29 -5.79 14.15 16.45
N THR A 30 -5.28 15.19 15.79
CA THR A 30 -5.33 16.56 16.32
C THR A 30 -6.70 17.23 16.18
N THR A 31 -7.46 16.91 15.13
CA THR A 31 -8.74 17.59 14.84
C THR A 31 -9.92 17.01 15.63
N THR A 32 -10.82 17.89 16.07
CA THR A 32 -12.05 17.53 16.81
C THR A 32 -13.24 17.27 15.90
N ASP A 33 -13.23 17.76 14.66
CA ASP A 33 -14.29 17.55 13.68
C ASP A 33 -14.14 16.20 12.98
N SER A 34 -15.20 15.37 13.01
CA SER A 34 -15.22 14.05 12.37
C SER A 34 -15.08 14.13 10.84
N MET A 35 -15.56 15.23 10.24
CA MET A 35 -15.40 15.46 8.82
C MET A 35 -13.94 15.74 8.44
N GLU A 36 -13.25 16.59 9.20
CA GLU A 36 -11.81 16.84 9.00
C GLU A 36 -10.99 15.57 9.24
N ARG A 37 -11.36 14.75 10.23
CA ARG A 37 -10.75 13.42 10.40
C ARG A 37 -10.97 12.55 9.17
N MET A 38 -12.19 12.48 8.64
CA MET A 38 -12.48 11.67 7.45
C MET A 38 -11.68 12.14 6.23
N LYS A 39 -11.47 13.45 6.04
CA LYS A 39 -10.58 13.97 4.99
C LYS A 39 -9.15 13.47 5.16
N CYS A 40 -8.60 13.55 6.37
CA CYS A 40 -7.25 13.08 6.69
C CYS A 40 -7.10 11.57 6.48
N VAL A 41 -8.08 10.77 6.93
CA VAL A 41 -8.07 9.30 6.75
C VAL A 41 -8.23 8.92 5.28
N ALA A 42 -9.08 9.61 4.52
CA ALA A 42 -9.21 9.40 3.09
C ALA A 42 -7.92 9.77 2.33
N ALA A 43 -7.28 10.89 2.69
CA ALA A 43 -5.97 11.28 2.18
C ALA A 43 -4.93 10.19 2.48
N PHE A 44 -4.90 9.68 3.72
CA PHE A 44 -4.00 8.63 4.13
C PHE A 44 -4.21 7.35 3.30
N ALA A 45 -5.46 6.90 3.15
CA ALA A 45 -5.80 5.71 2.37
C ALA A 45 -5.34 5.78 0.89
N VAL A 46 -5.42 6.97 0.27
CA VAL A 46 -4.90 7.17 -1.10
C VAL A 46 -3.38 7.29 -1.11
N SER A 47 -2.79 8.03 -0.17
CA SER A 47 -1.35 8.21 -0.07
C SER A 47 -0.59 6.90 0.19
N ALA A 48 -1.20 5.96 0.92
CA ALA A 48 -0.63 4.66 1.23
C ALA A 48 -0.32 3.84 -0.03
N VAL A 49 -1.05 4.09 -1.14
CA VAL A 49 -0.84 3.40 -2.41
C VAL A 49 -0.17 4.29 -3.46
N ALA A 50 0.33 5.48 -3.08
CA ALA A 50 0.86 6.46 -4.04
C ALA A 50 2.24 6.09 -4.61
N SER A 51 3.08 5.43 -3.82
CA SER A 51 4.47 5.12 -4.20
C SER A 51 4.61 4.14 -5.38
N GLN A 52 3.50 3.53 -5.83
CA GLN A 52 3.50 2.44 -6.82
C GLN A 52 3.77 2.89 -8.27
N TRP A 53 3.65 4.18 -8.59
CA TRP A 53 3.92 4.68 -9.94
C TRP A 53 5.35 4.33 -10.37
N GLU A 54 5.59 3.85 -11.60
CA GLU A 54 6.91 3.40 -12.10
C GLU A 54 7.62 2.26 -11.35
N ARG A 55 7.13 1.81 -10.18
CA ARG A 55 7.66 0.71 -9.36
C ARG A 55 7.32 -0.67 -9.95
N THR A 56 7.73 -0.90 -11.19
CA THR A 56 7.42 -2.09 -12.00
C THR A 56 8.22 -3.32 -11.61
N GLY A 57 9.31 -3.14 -10.85
CA GLY A 57 10.05 -4.24 -10.22
C GLY A 57 9.17 -4.98 -9.23
N LYS A 58 9.13 -6.31 -9.31
CA LYS A 58 8.33 -7.11 -8.39
C LYS A 58 9.06 -7.27 -7.05
N PRO A 59 8.46 -6.97 -5.90
CA PRO A 59 9.10 -7.28 -4.62
C PRO A 59 9.32 -8.80 -4.46
N PHE A 60 10.32 -9.19 -3.67
CA PHE A 60 10.54 -10.59 -3.35
C PHE A 60 9.33 -11.16 -2.63
N ASN A 61 8.89 -12.34 -3.09
CA ASN A 61 7.83 -13.08 -2.40
C ASN A 61 8.37 -13.48 -1.02
N PRO A 62 7.74 -13.07 0.09
CA PRO A 62 8.22 -13.41 1.43
C PRO A 62 8.15 -14.93 1.65
N LEU A 63 9.11 -15.44 2.42
CA LEU A 63 9.06 -16.82 2.89
C LEU A 63 7.99 -16.95 4.00
N LEU A 64 7.39 -18.13 4.16
CA LEU A 64 6.46 -18.41 5.26
C LEU A 64 7.17 -18.23 6.60
N GLY A 65 6.65 -17.34 7.46
CA GLY A 65 7.28 -16.96 8.72
C GLY A 65 8.36 -15.89 8.60
N GLU A 66 8.62 -15.35 7.40
CA GLU A 66 9.40 -14.13 7.24
C GLU A 66 8.72 -12.98 7.98
N THR A 67 9.51 -12.15 8.64
CA THR A 67 9.06 -10.97 9.36
C THR A 67 9.73 -9.72 8.82
N TYR A 68 9.15 -8.56 9.12
CA TYR A 68 9.80 -7.28 8.92
C TYR A 68 9.33 -6.29 9.99
N GLU A 69 10.27 -5.61 10.64
CA GLU A 69 10.00 -4.49 11.52
C GLU A 69 10.52 -3.15 10.98
N LEU A 70 9.89 -2.05 11.38
CA LEU A 70 10.40 -0.70 11.17
C LEU A 70 10.00 0.18 12.35
N ILE A 71 10.96 0.90 12.92
CA ILE A 71 10.72 1.95 13.91
C ILE A 71 11.13 3.27 13.28
N ARG A 72 10.23 4.25 13.23
CA ARG A 72 10.49 5.60 12.72
C ARG A 72 10.13 6.59 13.80
N GLU A 73 11.09 6.89 14.68
CA GLU A 73 10.91 7.85 15.76
C GLU A 73 10.56 9.25 15.22
N ASP A 74 11.18 9.63 14.11
CA ASP A 74 10.94 10.91 13.41
C ASP A 74 9.53 11.01 12.82
N LEU A 75 8.91 9.88 12.46
CA LEU A 75 7.53 9.79 11.96
C LEU A 75 6.53 9.33 13.02
N GLY A 76 6.97 9.04 14.24
CA GLY A 76 6.11 8.72 15.37
C GLY A 76 5.43 7.34 15.32
N PHE A 77 5.98 6.33 14.63
CA PHE A 77 5.36 4.99 14.59
C PHE A 77 6.37 3.84 14.67
N ARG A 78 5.87 2.65 15.03
CA ARG A 78 6.53 1.37 14.79
C ARG A 78 5.62 0.42 14.03
N TRP A 79 6.22 -0.45 13.23
CA TRP A 79 5.58 -1.40 12.33
C TRP A 79 6.15 -2.79 12.55
N MET A 80 5.30 -3.80 12.50
CA MET A 80 5.67 -5.20 12.42
C MET A 80 4.77 -5.94 11.42
N SER A 81 5.37 -6.80 10.60
CA SER A 81 4.65 -7.66 9.67
C SER A 81 5.22 -9.07 9.62
N GLU A 82 4.36 -10.05 9.31
CA GLU A 82 4.69 -11.46 9.18
C GLU A 82 4.03 -12.04 7.91
N GLN A 83 4.75 -12.89 7.19
CA GLN A 83 4.16 -13.74 6.16
C GLN A 83 3.44 -14.93 6.82
N VAL A 84 2.17 -14.73 7.15
CA VAL A 84 1.34 -15.68 7.91
C VAL A 84 0.87 -16.89 7.10
N SER A 85 0.85 -16.80 5.76
CA SER A 85 0.52 -17.92 4.88
C SER A 85 1.23 -17.82 3.53
N HIS A 86 1.49 -18.96 2.89
CA HIS A 86 2.08 -19.02 1.54
C HIS A 86 1.11 -19.56 0.47
N HIS A 87 0.05 -20.26 0.87
CA HIS A 87 -0.99 -20.78 -0.03
C HIS A 87 -2.39 -20.66 0.61
N PRO A 88 -3.13 -19.58 0.33
CA PRO A 88 -2.72 -18.41 -0.46
C PRO A 88 -1.63 -17.56 0.25
N PRO A 89 -0.84 -16.76 -0.48
CA PRO A 89 0.15 -15.88 0.14
C PRO A 89 -0.56 -14.74 0.89
N VAL A 90 -0.42 -14.70 2.21
CA VAL A 90 -1.01 -13.66 3.06
C VAL A 90 0.11 -13.04 3.90
N SER A 91 0.21 -11.71 3.84
CA SER A 91 1.09 -10.91 4.68
C SER A 91 0.23 -10.13 5.67
N ALA A 92 0.42 -10.34 6.97
CA ALA A 92 -0.27 -9.58 8.02
C ALA A 92 0.65 -8.48 8.53
N PHE A 93 0.08 -7.35 8.93
CA PHE A 93 0.82 -6.22 9.46
C PHE A 93 0.09 -5.53 10.61
N HIS A 94 0.87 -4.88 11.45
CA HIS A 94 0.44 -4.11 12.60
C HIS A 94 1.38 -2.93 12.80
N ALA A 95 0.83 -1.74 12.90
CA ALA A 95 1.56 -0.52 13.16
C ALA A 95 0.86 0.30 14.23
N GLU A 96 1.62 0.85 15.14
CA GLU A 96 1.13 1.62 16.28
C GLU A 96 1.91 2.92 16.39
N GLY A 97 1.20 3.99 16.74
CA GLY A 97 1.83 5.27 17.07
C GLY A 97 2.67 5.13 18.34
N LEU A 98 3.87 5.71 18.36
CA LEU A 98 4.77 5.63 19.51
C LEU A 98 4.21 6.32 20.77
N GLN A 99 3.19 7.16 20.60
CA GLN A 99 2.45 7.81 21.69
C GLN A 99 1.12 7.11 22.00
N GLU A 100 0.92 5.90 21.50
CA GLU A 100 -0.33 5.13 21.62
C GLU A 100 -1.55 5.90 21.06
N ASP A 101 -1.33 6.78 20.08
CA ASP A 101 -2.34 7.69 19.54
C ASP A 101 -3.12 7.11 18.36
N PHE A 102 -2.60 6.08 17.68
CA PHE A 102 -3.30 5.35 16.64
C PHE A 102 -2.87 3.88 16.58
N LEU A 103 -3.73 3.07 15.96
CA LEU A 103 -3.42 1.70 15.57
C LEU A 103 -3.83 1.45 14.12
N PHE A 104 -2.91 1.01 13.28
CA PHE A 104 -3.12 0.71 11.87
C PHE A 104 -2.74 -0.74 11.56
N HIS A 105 -3.68 -1.54 11.07
CA HIS A 105 -3.46 -2.98 10.87
C HIS A 105 -4.28 -3.55 9.73
N GLY A 106 -3.91 -4.75 9.32
CA GLY A 106 -4.64 -5.52 8.33
C GLY A 106 -3.81 -6.69 7.81
N SER A 107 -4.35 -7.34 6.79
CA SER A 107 -3.64 -8.39 6.07
C SER A 107 -3.92 -8.30 4.58
N ILE A 108 -2.93 -8.63 3.75
CA ILE A 108 -3.04 -8.54 2.30
C ILE A 108 -2.74 -9.89 1.65
N TYR A 109 -3.70 -10.35 0.84
CA TYR A 109 -3.55 -11.43 -0.13
C TYR A 109 -3.64 -10.84 -1.55
N PRO A 110 -2.52 -10.70 -2.27
CA PRO A 110 -2.53 -10.22 -3.65
C PRO A 110 -3.01 -11.33 -4.60
N LYS A 111 -4.30 -11.32 -4.93
CA LYS A 111 -4.88 -12.30 -5.87
C LYS A 111 -4.58 -11.87 -7.30
N LEU A 112 -3.78 -12.67 -8.01
CA LEU A 112 -3.35 -12.38 -9.38
C LEU A 112 -4.35 -12.89 -10.44
N LYS A 113 -4.59 -12.09 -11.48
CA LYS A 113 -5.32 -12.47 -12.71
C LYS A 113 -4.54 -12.01 -13.94
N PHE A 114 -4.35 -12.89 -14.90
CA PHE A 114 -3.68 -12.58 -16.16
C PHE A 114 -4.71 -12.33 -17.28
N TRP A 115 -4.59 -11.18 -17.93
CA TRP A 115 -5.51 -10.70 -18.98
C TRP A 115 -4.83 -10.61 -20.36
N GLY A 116 -3.87 -11.50 -20.64
CA GLY A 116 -3.12 -11.51 -21.89
C GLY A 116 -1.98 -10.50 -21.90
N LYS A 117 -2.27 -9.19 -21.94
CA LYS A 117 -1.23 -8.15 -21.97
C LYS A 117 -0.95 -7.50 -20.61
N SER A 118 -1.80 -7.77 -19.63
CA SER A 118 -1.73 -7.14 -18.30
C SER A 118 -1.93 -8.17 -17.20
N VAL A 119 -1.42 -7.88 -16.01
CA VAL A 119 -1.67 -8.64 -14.77
C VAL A 119 -2.36 -7.74 -13.78
N GLU A 120 -3.53 -8.15 -13.32
CA GLU A 120 -4.20 -7.54 -12.18
C GLU A 120 -3.74 -8.24 -10.89
N ALA A 121 -3.36 -7.43 -9.90
CA ALA A 121 -3.22 -7.82 -8.51
C ALA A 121 -4.34 -7.17 -7.69
N GLU A 122 -5.30 -7.98 -7.25
CA GLU A 122 -6.38 -7.57 -6.36
C GLU A 122 -5.90 -7.74 -4.91
N PRO A 123 -5.59 -6.66 -4.16
CA PRO A 123 -5.09 -6.77 -2.78
C PRO A 123 -6.24 -7.09 -1.83
N LYS A 124 -6.50 -8.38 -1.62
CA LYS A 124 -7.59 -8.82 -0.76
C LYS A 124 -7.23 -8.67 0.71
N GLY A 125 -8.12 -8.03 1.45
CA GLY A 125 -8.05 -7.91 2.90
C GLY A 125 -8.59 -6.56 3.33
N ILE A 126 -8.95 -6.48 4.61
CA ILE A 126 -9.47 -5.25 5.19
C ILE A 126 -8.33 -4.53 5.88
N ILE A 127 -8.24 -3.24 5.59
CA ILE A 127 -7.38 -2.31 6.30
C ILE A 127 -8.19 -1.65 7.40
N SER A 128 -7.61 -1.56 8.59
CA SER A 128 -8.22 -0.95 9.77
C SER A 128 -7.32 0.13 10.34
N LEU A 129 -7.90 1.29 10.63
CA LEU A 129 -7.25 2.38 11.37
C LEU A 129 -8.12 2.71 12.57
N GLU A 130 -7.55 2.68 13.77
CA GLU A 130 -8.20 3.03 15.01
C GLU A 130 -7.55 4.29 15.58
N LEU A 131 -8.40 5.24 16.01
CA LEU A 131 -7.99 6.47 16.67
C LEU A 131 -8.55 6.46 18.11
N PRO A 132 -7.82 5.89 19.09
CA PRO A 132 -8.31 5.67 20.46
C PRO A 132 -8.81 6.94 21.15
N LYS A 133 -8.12 8.07 20.95
CA LYS A 133 -8.53 9.39 21.48
C LYS A 133 -9.97 9.76 21.12
N HIS A 134 -10.42 9.35 19.95
CA HIS A 134 -11.76 9.62 19.44
C HIS A 134 -12.71 8.44 19.64
N ASN A 135 -12.23 7.28 20.10
CA ASN A 135 -12.99 6.01 20.11
C ASN A 135 -13.59 5.70 18.72
N GLU A 136 -12.81 5.94 17.68
CA GLU A 136 -13.20 5.80 16.27
C GLU A 136 -12.37 4.74 15.59
N ALA A 137 -12.99 4.00 14.68
CA ALA A 137 -12.32 3.06 13.81
C ALA A 137 -12.80 3.24 12.39
N TYR A 138 -11.87 3.11 11.46
CA TYR A 138 -12.05 3.25 10.03
C TYR A 138 -11.64 1.96 9.35
N THR A 139 -12.45 1.50 8.39
CA THR A 139 -12.06 0.35 7.57
C THR A 139 -12.25 0.62 6.09
N TRP A 140 -11.36 0.07 5.27
CA TRP A 140 -11.45 0.10 3.81
C TRP A 140 -10.74 -1.10 3.18
N THR A 141 -10.85 -1.21 1.86
CA THR A 141 -10.05 -2.13 1.04
C THR A 141 -9.26 -1.32 0.01
N ASN A 142 -8.07 -1.78 -0.36
CA ASN A 142 -7.24 -1.09 -1.34
C ASN A 142 -7.75 -1.29 -2.79
N PRO A 143 -7.46 -0.37 -3.71
CA PRO A 143 -7.82 -0.51 -5.12
C PRO A 143 -7.05 -1.66 -5.78
N THR A 144 -7.54 -2.16 -6.91
CA THR A 144 -6.83 -3.13 -7.73
C THR A 144 -5.63 -2.45 -8.38
N CYS A 145 -4.48 -3.11 -8.36
CA CYS A 145 -3.29 -2.70 -9.10
C CYS A 145 -3.20 -3.51 -10.40
N CYS A 146 -2.90 -2.86 -11.52
CA CYS A 146 -2.73 -3.49 -12.81
C CYS A 146 -1.37 -3.12 -13.40
N VAL A 147 -0.59 -4.14 -13.76
CA VAL A 147 0.67 -3.97 -14.50
C VAL A 147 0.39 -4.26 -15.96
N HIS A 148 0.57 -3.27 -16.82
CA HIS A 148 0.32 -3.37 -18.26
C HIS A 148 1.60 -3.73 -19.02
N ASN A 149 1.42 -4.15 -20.27
CA ASN A 149 2.48 -4.47 -21.23
C ASN A 149 3.45 -5.58 -20.76
N ILE A 150 2.96 -6.56 -20.00
CA ILE A 150 3.82 -7.61 -19.42
C ILE A 150 4.40 -8.61 -20.43
N ILE A 151 4.03 -8.52 -21.70
CA ILE A 151 4.61 -9.33 -22.79
C ILE A 151 5.53 -8.49 -23.68
N VAL A 152 5.08 -7.32 -24.15
CA VAL A 152 5.81 -6.42 -25.05
C VAL A 152 5.44 -4.97 -24.72
N GLY A 153 6.46 -4.10 -24.72
CA GLY A 153 6.32 -2.66 -24.49
C GLY A 153 6.88 -2.24 -23.12
N GLN A 154 6.81 -0.94 -22.85
CA GLN A 154 7.20 -0.41 -21.54
C GLN A 154 6.13 -0.78 -20.50
N LEU A 155 6.57 -1.42 -19.40
CA LEU A 155 5.71 -1.72 -18.26
C LEU A 155 5.25 -0.42 -17.61
N TRP A 156 3.98 -0.36 -17.22
CA TRP A 156 3.45 0.73 -16.42
C TRP A 156 2.36 0.23 -15.48
N ILE A 157 2.15 0.96 -14.40
CA ILE A 157 1.25 0.59 -13.31
C ILE A 157 0.03 1.50 -13.33
N GLU A 158 -1.12 0.89 -13.14
CA GLU A 158 -2.39 1.56 -12.97
C GLU A 158 -3.05 1.09 -11.68
N GLN A 159 -3.82 1.96 -11.03
CA GLN A 159 -4.70 1.57 -9.94
C GLN A 159 -6.13 2.02 -10.23
N TYR A 160 -7.09 1.10 -10.05
CA TYR A 160 -8.51 1.37 -10.26
C TYR A 160 -9.39 0.55 -9.33
N GLY A 161 -10.64 1.00 -9.21
CA GLY A 161 -11.65 0.35 -8.39
C GLY A 161 -12.32 1.33 -7.42
N ASN A 162 -13.27 0.80 -6.66
CA ASN A 162 -13.98 1.57 -5.66
C ASN A 162 -13.37 1.30 -4.28
N VAL A 163 -13.07 2.36 -3.56
CA VAL A 163 -12.60 2.32 -2.17
C VAL A 163 -13.65 3.02 -1.32
N GLU A 164 -14.14 2.35 -0.28
CA GLU A 164 -15.07 2.94 0.70
C GLU A 164 -14.40 2.94 2.08
N VAL A 165 -14.06 4.12 2.58
CA VAL A 165 -13.58 4.32 3.95
C VAL A 165 -14.79 4.56 4.84
N ILE A 166 -14.99 3.73 5.87
CA ILE A 166 -16.17 3.78 6.74
C ILE A 166 -15.74 4.12 8.16
N ASN A 167 -16.27 5.20 8.75
CA ASN A 167 -16.16 5.45 10.19
C ASN A 167 -17.26 4.68 10.94
N HIS A 168 -16.86 3.71 11.75
CA HIS A 168 -17.80 2.82 12.45
C HIS A 168 -18.53 3.48 13.63
N LYS A 169 -18.05 4.62 14.12
CA LYS A 169 -18.69 5.36 15.21
C LYS A 169 -19.73 6.35 14.69
N THR A 170 -19.34 7.23 13.76
CA THR A 170 -20.22 8.31 13.25
C THR A 170 -21.14 7.80 12.13
N GLY A 171 -20.73 6.76 11.41
CA GLY A 171 -21.42 6.24 10.23
C GLY A 171 -21.12 7.04 8.95
N GLU A 172 -20.23 8.03 9.01
CA GLU A 172 -19.71 8.74 7.83
C GLU A 172 -18.94 7.78 6.94
N ARG A 173 -18.96 8.07 5.64
CA ARG A 173 -18.27 7.25 4.63
C ARG A 173 -17.59 8.14 3.61
N CYS A 174 -16.38 7.79 3.21
CA CYS A 174 -15.74 8.37 2.04
C CYS A 174 -15.74 7.33 0.91
N SER A 175 -16.54 7.57 -0.13
CA SER A 175 -16.59 6.72 -1.32
C SER A 175 -15.71 7.30 -2.42
N LEU A 176 -14.59 6.63 -2.72
CA LEU A 176 -13.60 7.02 -3.72
C LEU A 176 -13.66 6.06 -4.91
N ILE A 177 -13.50 6.60 -6.12
CA ILE A 177 -13.38 5.86 -7.37
C ILE A 177 -12.02 6.17 -7.96
N PHE A 178 -11.13 5.17 -7.94
CA PHE A 178 -9.90 5.18 -8.71
C PHE A 178 -10.28 4.85 -10.16
N LYS A 179 -10.18 5.85 -11.03
CA LYS A 179 -10.67 5.75 -12.40
C LYS A 179 -9.69 4.92 -13.24
N PRO A 180 -10.19 3.95 -14.04
CA PRO A 180 -9.37 3.37 -15.08
C PRO A 180 -9.08 4.43 -16.16
N CYS A 181 -7.89 4.35 -16.75
CA CYS A 181 -7.30 5.18 -17.80
C CYS A 181 -8.26 5.43 -18.97
N GLY A 182 -9.05 4.40 -19.32
CA GLY A 182 -10.04 4.45 -20.40
C GLY A 182 -9.41 4.52 -21.80
N LEU A 183 -10.25 4.56 -22.84
CA LEU A 183 -9.81 4.47 -24.24
C LEU A 183 -8.95 5.65 -24.74
N PHE A 184 -8.89 6.76 -24.00
CA PHE A 184 -8.20 7.99 -24.41
C PHE A 184 -7.23 8.53 -23.35
N GLY A 185 -6.94 7.77 -22.29
CA GLY A 185 -5.99 8.16 -21.24
C GLY A 185 -6.38 9.35 -20.36
N LYS A 186 -7.52 10.01 -20.62
CA LYS A 186 -7.94 11.23 -19.90
C LYS A 186 -8.17 11.03 -18.41
N GLU A 187 -8.44 9.79 -18.00
CA GLU A 187 -8.76 9.44 -16.63
C GLU A 187 -7.58 8.81 -15.88
N LEU A 188 -6.40 8.75 -16.52
CA LEU A 188 -5.22 8.13 -15.94
C LEU A 188 -4.89 8.73 -14.56
N HIS A 189 -4.86 7.83 -13.59
CA HIS A 189 -4.59 8.06 -12.16
C HIS A 189 -5.62 8.90 -11.40
N LYS A 190 -6.72 9.31 -12.04
CA LYS A 190 -7.72 10.14 -11.37
C LYS A 190 -8.36 9.38 -10.22
N VAL A 191 -8.54 10.10 -9.11
CA VAL A 191 -9.33 9.67 -7.96
C VAL A 191 -10.43 10.71 -7.79
N GLU A 192 -11.68 10.27 -7.70
CA GLU A 192 -12.82 11.15 -7.44
C GLU A 192 -13.79 10.47 -6.48
N GLY A 193 -14.44 11.24 -5.62
CA GLY A 193 -15.36 10.69 -4.64
C GLY A 193 -16.08 11.74 -3.83
N TYR A 194 -16.81 11.27 -2.82
CA TYR A 194 -17.49 12.13 -1.86
C TYR A 194 -17.38 11.56 -0.46
N ILE A 195 -17.27 12.46 0.52
CA ILE A 195 -17.59 12.16 1.90
C ILE A 195 -19.11 12.31 2.08
N LEU A 196 -19.71 11.29 2.67
CA LEU A 196 -21.12 11.12 2.89
C LEU A 196 -21.40 11.03 4.39
N ASP A 197 -22.49 11.64 4.84
CA ASP A 197 -23.00 11.39 6.19
C ASP A 197 -23.65 9.99 6.31
N LYS A 198 -24.08 9.65 7.53
CA LYS A 198 -24.79 8.39 7.82
C LYS A 198 -26.08 8.21 7.00
N SER A 199 -26.69 9.30 6.54
CA SER A 199 -27.89 9.32 5.70
C SER A 199 -27.57 9.29 4.20
N LYS A 200 -26.29 9.12 3.82
CA LYS A 200 -25.77 9.15 2.44
C LYS A 200 -25.88 10.52 1.75
N LYS A 201 -26.05 11.60 2.51
CA LYS A 201 -25.99 12.96 1.95
C LYS A 201 -24.53 13.28 1.65
N LYS A 202 -24.27 13.81 0.44
CA LYS A 202 -22.96 14.35 0.07
C LYS A 202 -22.64 15.58 0.91
N LEU A 203 -21.50 15.55 1.59
CA LEU A 203 -21.02 16.66 2.41
C LEU A 203 -19.84 17.38 1.74
N CYS A 204 -18.93 16.63 1.13
CA CYS A 204 -17.73 17.16 0.51
C CYS A 204 -17.32 16.26 -0.65
N ALA A 205 -16.82 16.83 -1.74
CA ALA A 205 -16.19 16.09 -2.82
C ALA A 205 -14.68 15.98 -2.58
N ILE A 206 -14.11 14.82 -2.90
CA ILE A 206 -12.67 14.59 -2.92
C ILE A 206 -12.27 14.30 -4.37
N TYR A 207 -11.20 14.93 -4.85
CA TYR A 207 -10.69 14.69 -6.20
C TYR A 207 -9.19 14.92 -6.31
N GLY A 208 -8.55 14.31 -7.31
CA GLY A 208 -7.14 14.50 -7.59
C GLY A 208 -6.57 13.33 -8.39
N LYS A 209 -5.29 13.04 -8.17
CA LYS A 209 -4.59 11.90 -8.76
C LYS A 209 -3.74 11.22 -7.70
N TRP A 210 -3.83 9.88 -7.61
CA TRP A 210 -3.07 9.11 -6.62
C TRP A 210 -1.55 9.17 -6.84
N THR A 211 -1.09 9.69 -7.98
CA THR A 211 0.33 9.92 -8.28
C THR A 211 0.80 11.35 -7.99
N GLU A 212 -0.08 12.27 -7.59
CA GLU A 212 0.25 13.70 -7.48
C GLU A 212 -0.27 14.30 -6.17
N CYS A 213 -1.59 14.41 -6.01
CA CYS A 213 -2.22 15.13 -4.92
C CYS A 213 -3.72 14.85 -4.81
N LEU A 214 -4.30 15.25 -3.68
CA LEU A 214 -5.73 15.21 -3.40
C LEU A 214 -6.22 16.56 -2.85
N TYR A 215 -7.40 16.94 -3.32
CA TYR A 215 -8.12 18.12 -2.91
C TYR A 215 -9.52 17.76 -2.42
N THR A 216 -10.05 18.61 -1.55
CA THR A 216 -11.45 18.62 -1.14
C THR A 216 -12.13 19.91 -1.57
N VAL A 217 -13.42 19.84 -1.91
CA VAL A 217 -14.25 21.02 -2.21
C VAL A 217 -15.70 20.74 -1.83
N ASP A 218 -16.51 21.78 -1.72
CA ASP A 218 -17.96 21.64 -1.56
C ASP A 218 -18.58 20.76 -2.67
N ALA A 219 -19.55 19.92 -2.29
CA ALA A 219 -20.12 18.93 -3.18
C ALA A 219 -20.90 19.54 -4.37
N ASP A 220 -21.62 20.65 -4.14
CA ASP A 220 -22.38 21.33 -5.18
C ASP A 220 -21.45 22.03 -6.17
N THR A 221 -20.36 22.61 -5.65
CA THR A 221 -19.29 23.24 -6.45
C THR A 221 -18.63 22.21 -7.38
N PHE A 222 -18.30 21.02 -6.86
CA PHE A 222 -17.75 19.93 -7.68
C PHE A 222 -18.73 19.45 -8.76
N ASP A 223 -20.01 19.25 -8.39
CA ASP A 223 -21.04 18.79 -9.31
C ASP A 223 -21.30 19.83 -10.44
N ALA A 224 -21.21 21.13 -10.13
CA ALA A 224 -21.30 22.20 -11.12
C ALA A 224 -20.10 22.18 -12.10
N HIS A 225 -18.88 22.04 -11.58
CA HIS A 225 -17.67 21.96 -12.39
C HIS A 225 -17.72 20.76 -13.36
N LYS A 226 -18.08 19.58 -12.86
CA LYS A 226 -18.19 18.35 -13.67
C LYS A 226 -19.22 18.45 -14.81
N LYS A 227 -20.31 19.20 -14.61
CA LYS A 227 -21.30 19.45 -15.67
C LYS A 227 -20.74 20.37 -16.76
N SER A 228 -19.98 21.40 -16.38
CA SER A 228 -19.33 22.30 -17.33
C SER A 228 -18.29 21.57 -18.19
N ASP A 229 -17.44 20.74 -17.56
CA ASP A 229 -16.41 19.97 -18.25
C ASP A 229 -16.98 18.99 -19.27
N LYS A 230 -18.06 18.29 -18.91
CA LYS A 230 -18.75 17.38 -19.85
C LYS A 230 -19.22 18.13 -21.09
N LYS A 231 -19.86 19.29 -20.93
CA LYS A 231 -20.34 20.12 -22.03
C LYS A 231 -19.18 20.56 -22.94
N ASN A 232 -18.09 21.06 -22.35
CA ASN A 232 -16.89 21.46 -23.10
C ASN A 232 -16.22 20.30 -23.84
N SER A 233 -16.26 19.09 -23.26
CA SER A 233 -15.66 17.89 -23.86
C SER A 233 -16.46 17.36 -25.05
N GLU A 234 -17.78 17.54 -25.06
CA GLU A 234 -18.65 17.15 -26.17
C GLU A 234 -18.47 18.08 -27.38
N GLU A 235 -18.26 19.38 -27.14
CA GLU A 235 -17.99 20.36 -28.19
C GLU A 235 -16.61 20.16 -28.88
N LYS A 236 -15.61 19.62 -28.16
CA LYS A 236 -14.25 19.39 -28.67
C LYS A 236 -14.03 18.06 -29.41
N LYS A 237 -15.03 17.20 -29.55
CA LYS A 237 -14.89 15.87 -30.21
C LYS A 237 -14.69 15.92 -31.73
N SER A 238 -14.61 17.10 -32.36
CA SER A 238 -14.53 17.24 -33.82
C SER A 238 -13.13 17.22 -34.43
N ASN A 239 -12.02 17.24 -33.66
CA ASN A 239 -10.67 17.40 -34.26
C ASN A 239 -9.50 16.84 -33.43
N MET A 240 -9.36 15.52 -33.23
CA MET A 240 -8.08 14.96 -32.73
C MET A 240 -7.73 13.60 -33.34
N GLN A 241 -6.57 13.54 -34.01
CA GLN A 241 -5.84 12.31 -34.34
C GLN A 241 -5.02 11.84 -33.12
N VAL A 242 -4.89 10.52 -32.99
CA VAL A 242 -4.33 9.81 -31.82
C VAL A 242 -2.83 9.62 -31.99
N GLN A 243 -2.03 10.02 -30.99
CA GLN A 243 -0.61 9.65 -30.87
C GLN A 243 -0.40 8.95 -29.52
N TYR A 244 0.15 7.73 -29.57
CA TYR A 244 0.33 6.81 -28.44
C TYR A 244 1.70 6.94 -27.76
N ASP A 245 2.30 8.12 -27.80
CA ASP A 245 3.49 8.44 -27.01
C ASP A 245 3.07 9.53 -26.02
N MET A 246 2.83 9.16 -24.77
CA MET A 246 2.51 10.08 -23.70
C MET A 246 3.80 10.44 -22.95
N PRO A 247 4.48 11.54 -23.28
CA PRO A 247 5.40 12.13 -22.32
C PRO A 247 4.59 12.69 -21.15
N LEU A 248 5.04 12.38 -19.92
CA LEU A 248 4.48 12.95 -18.70
C LEU A 248 4.71 14.47 -18.71
N PRO A 249 3.70 15.29 -18.41
CA PRO A 249 3.90 16.73 -18.27
C PRO A 249 4.80 17.02 -17.05
N ASP A 250 5.77 17.92 -17.21
CA ASP A 250 6.50 18.51 -16.07
C ASP A 250 5.55 19.45 -15.31
N GLY A 251 4.89 18.95 -14.27
CA GLY A 251 4.05 19.71 -13.34
C GLY A 251 2.72 19.04 -12.98
N ASP A 252 2.02 19.61 -11.99
CA ASP A 252 0.69 19.15 -11.57
C ASP A 252 -0.28 19.18 -12.76
N THR A 253 -0.91 18.05 -13.02
CA THR A 253 -1.89 17.91 -14.11
C THR A 253 -3.33 17.96 -13.61
N VAL A 254 -3.52 18.02 -12.29
CA VAL A 254 -4.83 18.20 -11.64
C VAL A 254 -5.30 19.64 -11.83
N GLN A 255 -6.48 19.83 -12.43
CA GLN A 255 -7.13 21.13 -12.49
C GLN A 255 -7.80 21.45 -11.15
N VAL A 256 -7.28 22.47 -10.45
CA VAL A 256 -7.80 22.87 -9.14
C VAL A 256 -9.07 23.69 -9.30
N ILE A 257 -10.16 23.18 -8.73
CA ILE A 257 -11.46 23.85 -8.68
C ILE A 257 -11.38 25.01 -7.67
N PRO A 258 -11.80 26.25 -8.00
CA PRO A 258 -11.81 27.35 -7.07
C PRO A 258 -12.54 27.01 -5.75
N GLY A 259 -11.94 27.39 -4.61
CA GLY A 259 -12.46 27.04 -3.29
C GLY A 259 -12.03 25.66 -2.78
N SER A 260 -11.17 24.94 -3.50
CA SER A 260 -10.62 23.68 -3.04
C SER A 260 -9.55 23.84 -1.96
N GLU A 261 -9.50 22.87 -1.07
CA GLU A 261 -8.53 22.69 -0.01
C GLU A 261 -7.59 21.54 -0.38
N LEU A 262 -6.27 21.73 -0.25
CA LEU A 262 -5.28 20.66 -0.47
C LEU A 262 -5.22 19.79 0.79
N ILE A 263 -5.47 18.48 0.66
CA ILE A 263 -5.44 17.54 1.79
C ILE A 263 -4.25 16.58 1.75
N TRP A 264 -3.65 16.35 0.58
CA TRP A 264 -2.41 15.58 0.45
C TRP A 264 -1.69 15.88 -0.87
N ARG A 265 -0.36 15.75 -0.85
CA ARG A 265 0.51 15.85 -2.01
C ARG A 265 1.65 14.84 -1.85
N ILE A 266 1.97 14.14 -2.92
CA ILE A 266 3.08 13.20 -2.95
C ILE A 266 4.41 13.93 -2.75
N ALA A 267 5.31 13.33 -1.98
CA ALA A 267 6.69 13.81 -1.91
C ALA A 267 7.38 13.59 -3.27
N PRO A 268 8.19 14.55 -3.76
CA PRO A 268 9.00 14.32 -4.94
C PRO A 268 10.00 13.20 -4.67
N ARG A 269 10.21 12.36 -5.68
CA ARG A 269 11.25 11.32 -5.62
C ARG A 269 12.64 11.96 -5.62
N PRO A 270 13.64 11.34 -4.97
CA PRO A 270 15.02 11.81 -5.04
C PRO A 270 15.54 11.68 -6.49
N ASP A 271 16.51 12.53 -6.87
CA ASP A 271 17.00 12.62 -8.26
C ASP A 271 17.54 11.28 -8.79
N ASN A 272 18.14 10.46 -7.92
CA ASN A 272 18.68 9.14 -8.26
C ASN A 272 17.61 8.03 -8.25
N SER A 273 16.33 8.33 -7.98
CA SER A 273 15.26 7.34 -7.89
C SER A 273 15.18 6.42 -9.11
N ALA A 274 15.32 6.96 -10.32
CA ALA A 274 15.26 6.16 -11.56
C ALA A 274 16.36 5.09 -11.65
N GLU A 275 17.53 5.34 -11.06
CA GLU A 275 18.65 4.39 -10.99
C GLU A 275 18.42 3.33 -9.90
N PHE A 276 17.64 3.67 -8.86
CA PHE A 276 17.34 2.81 -7.72
C PHE A 276 15.86 2.38 -7.74
N TYR A 277 15.47 1.72 -8.82
CA TYR A 277 14.17 1.02 -8.95
C TYR A 277 12.93 1.93 -8.80
N ALA A 278 13.06 3.24 -9.03
CA ALA A 278 12.02 4.24 -8.81
C ALA A 278 11.58 4.38 -7.34
N PHE A 279 12.48 4.11 -6.39
CA PHE A 279 12.20 4.20 -4.95
C PHE A 279 11.99 5.64 -4.49
N SER A 280 11.03 5.85 -3.59
CA SER A 280 10.98 7.07 -2.79
C SER A 280 12.10 7.05 -1.74
N THR A 281 12.38 8.20 -1.14
CA THR A 281 13.32 8.29 -0.02
C THR A 281 12.92 7.35 1.13
N PHE A 282 11.62 7.21 1.39
CA PHE A 282 11.11 6.29 2.39
C PHE A 282 11.46 4.83 2.03
N ALA A 283 11.22 4.43 0.78
CA ALA A 283 11.50 3.06 0.32
C ALA A 283 13.01 2.71 0.36
N MET A 284 13.88 3.67 0.04
CA MET A 284 15.34 3.50 0.11
C MET A 284 15.84 3.14 1.52
N GLN A 285 15.14 3.59 2.57
CA GLN A 285 15.51 3.36 3.97
C GLN A 285 15.04 1.99 4.51
N LEU A 286 14.15 1.29 3.80
CA LEU A 286 13.45 0.12 4.36
C LEU A 286 14.35 -1.08 4.61
N ASN A 287 15.38 -1.26 3.78
CA ASN A 287 16.26 -2.43 3.84
C ASN A 287 17.66 -2.10 4.37
N GLU A 288 17.86 -0.89 4.85
CA GLU A 288 19.06 -0.50 5.58
C GLU A 288 19.21 -1.37 6.83
N LEU A 289 20.41 -1.91 7.04
CA LEU A 289 20.76 -2.79 8.16
C LEU A 289 21.96 -2.19 8.88
N GLU A 290 21.69 -1.47 9.96
CA GLU A 290 22.71 -0.87 10.81
C GLU A 290 23.34 -1.91 11.75
N GLU A 291 24.51 -1.59 12.31
CA GLU A 291 25.25 -2.53 13.18
C GLU A 291 24.55 -2.76 14.52
N ASP A 292 23.87 -1.75 15.07
CA ASP A 292 23.13 -1.81 16.33
C ASP A 292 21.82 -2.60 16.23
N MET A 293 21.25 -2.71 15.02
CA MET A 293 20.14 -3.60 14.72
C MET A 293 20.54 -5.08 14.82
N LYS A 294 21.83 -5.40 14.61
CA LYS A 294 22.31 -6.79 14.68
C LYS A 294 22.27 -7.29 16.11
N GLY A 295 21.61 -8.43 16.31
CA GLY A 295 21.38 -9.02 17.64
C GLY A 295 20.09 -8.53 18.31
N VAL A 296 19.47 -7.46 17.81
CA VAL A 296 18.11 -7.04 18.21
C VAL A 296 17.07 -7.65 17.28
N LEU A 297 17.31 -7.66 15.97
CA LEU A 297 16.38 -8.22 14.99
C LEU A 297 16.22 -9.74 15.17
N PRO A 298 15.01 -10.30 15.00
CA PRO A 298 14.83 -11.73 14.91
C PRO A 298 15.53 -12.28 13.66
N PRO A 299 16.00 -13.55 13.65
CA PRO A 299 16.58 -14.21 12.48
C PRO A 299 15.64 -14.29 11.26
N THR A 300 14.35 -13.99 11.46
CA THR A 300 13.32 -13.95 10.41
C THR A 300 13.13 -12.58 9.77
N ASP A 301 13.80 -11.52 10.23
CA ASP A 301 13.70 -10.19 9.64
C ASP A 301 14.28 -10.16 8.22
N CYS A 302 13.53 -9.61 7.27
CA CYS A 302 13.92 -9.65 5.86
C CYS A 302 15.13 -8.79 5.49
N ARG A 303 15.64 -7.92 6.38
CA ARG A 303 16.97 -7.33 6.21
C ARG A 303 18.09 -8.37 6.24
N LEU A 304 17.88 -9.50 6.90
CA LEU A 304 18.83 -10.61 6.97
C LEU A 304 18.72 -11.58 5.79
N ARG A 305 17.76 -11.35 4.89
CA ARG A 305 17.47 -12.25 3.77
C ARG A 305 18.52 -12.15 2.66
N PRO A 306 19.31 -13.21 2.41
CA PRO A 306 20.55 -13.10 1.63
C PRO A 306 20.34 -12.77 0.14
N ASP A 307 19.29 -13.31 -0.49
CA ASP A 307 19.00 -13.04 -1.91
C ASP A 307 18.65 -11.57 -2.17
N ILE A 308 17.91 -10.94 -1.26
CA ILE A 308 17.60 -9.51 -1.32
C ILE A 308 18.89 -8.68 -1.13
N ARG A 309 19.71 -9.06 -0.14
CA ARG A 309 20.95 -8.34 0.17
C ARG A 309 21.99 -8.40 -0.96
N HIS A 310 22.14 -9.53 -1.62
CA HIS A 310 23.02 -9.65 -2.79
C HIS A 310 22.50 -8.81 -3.97
N MET A 311 21.18 -8.82 -4.20
CA MET A 311 20.58 -8.03 -5.27
C MET A 311 20.78 -6.52 -5.05
N GLU A 312 20.57 -6.04 -3.82
CA GLU A 312 20.76 -4.62 -3.48
C GLU A 312 22.22 -4.16 -3.70
N LYS A 313 23.20 -5.06 -3.51
CA LYS A 313 24.62 -4.81 -3.77
C LYS A 313 25.01 -4.93 -5.24
N GLY A 314 24.06 -5.24 -6.13
CA GLY A 314 24.30 -5.47 -7.56
C GLY A 314 24.86 -6.86 -7.91
N ASP A 315 24.98 -7.78 -6.94
CA ASP A 315 25.46 -9.14 -7.17
C ASP A 315 24.30 -10.08 -7.55
N ILE A 316 23.92 -10.01 -8.83
CA ILE A 316 22.77 -10.73 -9.37
C ILE A 316 22.96 -12.26 -9.39
N ASP A 317 24.20 -12.73 -9.54
CA ASP A 317 24.53 -14.15 -9.59
C ASP A 317 24.35 -14.79 -8.21
N SER A 318 24.95 -14.19 -7.17
CA SER A 318 24.77 -14.66 -5.79
C SER A 318 23.32 -14.52 -5.34
N ALA A 319 22.64 -13.43 -5.71
CA ALA A 319 21.22 -13.26 -5.42
C ALA A 319 20.36 -14.37 -6.05
N SER A 320 20.67 -14.78 -7.27
CA SER A 320 19.96 -15.86 -7.97
C SER A 320 20.21 -17.23 -7.34
N ALA A 321 21.45 -17.51 -6.93
CA ALA A 321 21.81 -18.73 -6.21
C ALA A 321 21.12 -18.82 -4.83
N GLU A 322 21.19 -17.75 -4.04
CA GLU A 322 20.59 -17.69 -2.72
C GLU A 322 19.06 -17.76 -2.79
N LYS A 323 18.44 -17.11 -3.78
CA LYS A 323 16.99 -17.20 -3.99
C LYS A 323 16.55 -18.63 -4.24
N LYS A 324 17.28 -19.35 -5.09
CA LYS A 324 17.03 -20.76 -5.34
C LYS A 324 17.17 -21.58 -4.04
N ARG A 325 18.24 -21.35 -3.27
CA ARG A 325 18.52 -22.04 -2.01
C ARG A 325 17.39 -21.87 -0.99
N VAL A 326 16.95 -20.64 -0.73
CA VAL A 326 15.89 -20.36 0.26
C VAL A 326 14.51 -20.86 -0.19
N GLU A 327 14.19 -20.74 -1.49
CA GLU A 327 12.94 -21.28 -2.03
C GLU A 327 12.92 -22.82 -1.96
N GLU A 328 14.03 -23.50 -2.23
CA GLU A 328 14.16 -24.96 -2.10
C GLU A 328 14.07 -25.41 -0.64
N LYS A 329 14.75 -24.72 0.28
CA LYS A 329 14.64 -24.94 1.74
C LYS A 329 13.18 -24.86 2.19
N GLN A 330 12.46 -23.81 1.79
CA GLN A 330 11.04 -23.67 2.09
C GLN A 330 10.18 -24.82 1.52
N ARG A 331 10.43 -25.24 0.27
CA ARG A 331 9.69 -26.34 -0.36
C ARG A 331 9.91 -27.67 0.37
N LEU A 332 11.16 -27.94 0.79
CA LEU A 332 11.50 -29.12 1.59
C LEU A 332 10.85 -29.07 2.97
N SER A 333 10.93 -27.94 3.67
CA SER A 333 10.28 -27.75 4.97
C SER A 333 8.76 -27.96 4.90
N ARG A 334 8.10 -27.48 3.83
CA ARG A 334 6.69 -27.74 3.57
C ARG A 334 6.40 -29.22 3.33
N LYS A 335 7.22 -29.90 2.51
CA LYS A 335 7.08 -31.34 2.22
C LYS A 335 7.26 -32.20 3.47
N ASN A 336 8.19 -31.81 4.35
CA ASN A 336 8.40 -32.47 5.63
C ASN A 336 7.21 -32.27 6.57
N ARG A 337 6.69 -31.04 6.69
CA ARG A 337 5.46 -30.77 7.45
C ARG A 337 4.26 -31.55 6.92
N SER A 338 4.07 -31.67 5.60
CA SER A 338 2.94 -32.45 5.04
C SER A 338 3.02 -33.96 5.30
N LYS A 339 4.19 -34.48 5.69
CA LYS A 339 4.38 -35.87 6.11
C LYS A 339 4.27 -36.05 7.64
N SER A 340 4.36 -34.95 8.38
CA SER A 340 4.15 -34.88 9.82
C SER A 340 2.68 -34.54 10.11
N THR A 341 2.25 -34.71 11.35
CA THR A 341 0.99 -34.16 11.86
C THR A 341 1.13 -32.70 12.33
N GLU A 342 2.34 -32.13 12.24
CA GLU A 342 2.62 -30.75 12.64
C GLU A 342 2.09 -29.72 11.64
N GLU A 343 1.16 -28.88 12.11
CA GLU A 343 0.69 -27.71 11.38
C GLU A 343 1.64 -26.51 11.56
N TRP A 344 1.70 -25.65 10.53
CA TRP A 344 2.41 -24.38 10.67
C TRP A 344 1.68 -23.48 11.66
N LYS A 345 2.39 -23.04 12.70
CA LYS A 345 1.93 -22.00 13.60
C LYS A 345 2.61 -20.69 13.22
N THR A 346 1.82 -19.65 13.01
CA THR A 346 2.31 -18.27 12.97
C THR A 346 2.85 -17.86 14.34
N ARG A 347 3.72 -16.86 14.39
CA ARG A 347 4.37 -16.44 15.64
C ARG A 347 3.72 -15.20 16.23
N TRP A 348 3.41 -14.22 15.40
CA TRP A 348 3.07 -12.89 15.86
C TRP A 348 1.63 -12.49 15.54
N PHE A 349 0.96 -13.26 14.68
CA PHE A 349 -0.45 -13.07 14.37
C PHE A 349 -1.25 -14.35 14.57
N HIS A 350 -2.55 -14.21 14.82
CA HIS A 350 -3.51 -15.31 14.87
C HIS A 350 -4.77 -14.95 14.09
N GLN A 351 -5.48 -15.97 13.59
CA GLN A 351 -6.75 -15.73 12.92
C GLN A 351 -7.81 -15.30 13.94
N GLY A 352 -8.54 -14.25 13.61
CA GLY A 352 -9.61 -13.72 14.43
C GLY A 352 -10.70 -13.06 13.59
N THR A 353 -11.59 -12.36 14.27
CA THR A 353 -12.67 -11.61 13.65
C THR A 353 -12.41 -10.13 13.85
N ASN A 354 -12.39 -9.36 12.77
CA ASN A 354 -12.25 -7.92 12.83
C ASN A 354 -13.39 -7.31 13.69
N PRO A 355 -13.08 -6.53 14.73
CA PRO A 355 -14.08 -6.10 15.71
C PRO A 355 -15.15 -5.19 15.11
N HIS A 356 -14.85 -4.47 14.03
CA HIS A 356 -15.71 -3.43 13.46
C HIS A 356 -16.63 -3.93 12.34
N ASN A 357 -16.15 -4.83 11.48
CA ASN A 357 -16.92 -5.32 10.32
C ASN A 357 -17.23 -6.82 10.32
N LYS A 358 -16.74 -7.57 11.32
CA LYS A 358 -16.95 -9.02 11.49
C LYS A 358 -16.34 -9.92 10.41
N ALA A 359 -15.49 -9.39 9.53
CA ALA A 359 -14.73 -10.20 8.59
C ALA A 359 -13.63 -11.01 9.30
N GLN A 360 -13.19 -12.10 8.67
CA GLN A 360 -12.00 -12.82 9.11
C GLN A 360 -10.76 -11.95 8.90
N ASP A 361 -9.85 -11.97 9.87
CA ASP A 361 -8.64 -11.15 9.88
C ASP A 361 -7.46 -11.87 10.55
N TRP A 362 -6.27 -11.29 10.44
CA TRP A 362 -5.08 -11.70 11.17
C TRP A 362 -4.75 -10.65 12.22
N LEU A 363 -4.98 -10.99 13.49
CA LEU A 363 -4.81 -10.09 14.62
C LEU A 363 -3.43 -10.27 15.25
N TYR A 364 -2.80 -9.17 15.62
CA TYR A 364 -1.50 -9.16 16.28
C TYR A 364 -1.59 -9.71 17.72
N SER A 365 -0.56 -10.45 18.14
CA SER A 365 -0.52 -11.18 19.42
C SER A 365 0.27 -10.46 20.54
N ASN A 366 0.68 -9.20 20.35
CA ASN A 366 1.26 -8.31 21.38
C ASN A 366 2.55 -8.75 22.09
N SER A 367 3.44 -9.52 21.44
CA SER A 367 4.67 -10.03 22.09
C SER A 367 5.95 -9.88 21.26
N TYR A 368 5.86 -9.31 20.05
CA TYR A 368 7.02 -9.19 19.15
C TYR A 368 8.11 -8.27 19.72
N TRP A 369 7.68 -7.17 20.33
CA TRP A 369 8.56 -6.12 20.85
C TRP A 369 9.22 -6.47 22.19
N ASP A 370 8.82 -7.57 22.83
CA ASP A 370 9.46 -8.07 24.07
C ASP A 370 10.85 -8.68 23.80
N ARG A 371 11.24 -8.82 22.52
CA ARG A 371 12.53 -9.34 22.04
C ARG A 371 12.89 -10.76 22.53
N ASN A 372 11.90 -11.52 23.00
CA ASN A 372 12.11 -12.91 23.39
C ASN A 372 11.90 -13.85 22.19
N TYR A 373 12.98 -14.16 21.48
CA TYR A 373 12.97 -14.92 20.23
C TYR A 373 13.37 -16.39 20.37
N SER A 374 13.07 -17.01 21.50
CA SER A 374 13.62 -18.33 21.88
C SER A 374 13.22 -19.52 20.98
N LEU A 375 12.27 -19.38 20.04
CA LEU A 375 11.78 -20.46 19.17
C LEU A 375 11.27 -19.96 17.80
N LEU A 376 12.11 -19.20 17.08
CA LEU A 376 11.78 -18.71 15.73
C LEU A 376 12.18 -19.69 14.62
N PRO A 377 11.43 -19.69 13.49
CA PRO A 377 11.72 -20.57 12.37
C PRO A 377 13.04 -20.18 11.70
N ASP A 378 13.85 -21.18 11.36
CA ASP A 378 15.04 -21.00 10.53
C ASP A 378 14.64 -21.04 9.04
N ILE A 379 14.58 -19.87 8.41
CA ILE A 379 14.02 -19.70 7.06
C ILE A 379 15.06 -19.27 6.00
N TYR A 380 16.22 -18.73 6.40
CA TYR A 380 17.26 -18.29 5.47
C TYR A 380 18.33 -19.32 5.21
#